data_AF-A0A7C7GYX3-F1
#
_entry.id   AF-A0A7C7GYX3-F1
#
_cell.length_a   1.000
_cell.length_b   1.000
_cell.length_c   1.000
_cell.angle_alpha   90.00
_cell.angle_beta   90.00
_cell.angle_gamma   90.00
#
_symmetry.space_group_name_H-M   'P 1'
#
loop_
_entity.id
_entity.type
_entity.pdbx_description
1 polymer ?
#
loop_
_entity_poly.entity_id
_entity_poly.type
_entity_poly.pdbx_seq_one_letter_code
_entity_poly.pdbx_strand_id
1 'polypeptide(L)' 'MAPFHLVLDIYMKLVEPFRPTELVGISLMTPLFDEKTAAERVKEYGERFEVPVSDPVRYGMVKIAENIIKYLNC' A
#
# COMPACT_ATOMS: atom_id res chain seq x y z
N MET A 1 8.79 -8.79 -14.34
CA MET A 1 7.79 -7.84 -13.80
C MET A 1 8.46 -6.50 -13.61
N ALA A 2 7.74 -5.40 -13.86
CA ALA A 2 8.25 -4.06 -13.54
C ALA A 2 8.33 -3.87 -12.01
N PRO A 3 9.34 -3.16 -11.49
CA PRO A 3 9.40 -2.77 -10.07
C PRO A 3 8.15 -2.00 -9.64
N PHE A 4 7.58 -2.35 -8.48
CA PHE A 4 6.35 -1.74 -7.96
C PHE A 4 6.44 -0.21 -7.87
N HIS A 5 7.57 0.34 -7.40
CA HIS A 5 7.75 1.79 -7.29
C HIS A 5 7.63 2.52 -8.64
N LEU A 6 8.14 1.94 -9.73
CA LEU A 6 8.00 2.55 -11.06
C LEU A 6 6.56 2.55 -11.53
N VAL A 7 5.82 1.48 -11.23
CA VAL A 7 4.40 1.39 -11.56
C VAL A 7 3.63 2.46 -10.78
N LEU A 8 3.88 2.56 -9.46
CA LEU A 8 3.29 3.59 -8.61
C LEU A 8 3.59 5.00 -9.14
N ASP A 9 4.84 5.32 -9.45
CA ASP A 9 5.25 6.63 -9.98
C ASP A 9 4.48 6.99 -11.26
N ILE A 10 4.26 6.01 -12.15
CA ILE A 10 3.44 6.20 -13.35
C ILE A 10 2.00 6.52 -12.97
N TYR A 11 1.37 5.76 -12.08
CA TYR A 11 -0.01 6.03 -11.65
C TYR A 11 -0.14 7.42 -11.03
N MET A 12 0.78 7.83 -10.16
CA MET A 12 0.73 9.15 -9.53
C MET A 12 0.84 10.28 -10.56
N LYS A 13 1.81 10.19 -11.49
CA LYS A 13 2.00 11.19 -12.55
C LYS A 13 0.83 11.26 -13.53
N LEU A 14 0.13 10.14 -13.77
CA LEU A 14 -1.04 10.12 -14.64
C LEU A 14 -2.25 10.81 -14.01
N VAL A 15 -2.39 10.76 -12.69
CA VAL A 15 -3.54 11.34 -11.97
C VAL A 15 -3.29 12.79 -11.54
N GLU A 16 -2.03 13.16 -11.28
CA GLU A 16 -1.60 14.49 -10.83
C GLU A 16 -2.24 15.68 -11.58
N PRO A 17 -2.37 15.68 -12.93
CA PRO A 17 -2.97 16.80 -13.65
C PRO A 17 -4.47 17.00 -13.36
N PHE A 18 -5.17 15.95 -12.93
CA PHE A 18 -6.61 15.98 -12.67
C PHE A 18 -6.93 16.26 -11.22
N ARG A 19 -6.12 15.73 -10.30
CA ARG A 19 -6.30 15.89 -8.85
C ARG A 19 -5.01 15.62 -8.09
N PRO A 20 -4.65 16.46 -7.11
CA PRO A 20 -3.63 16.11 -6.12
C PRO A 20 -3.97 14.76 -5.48
N THR A 21 -3.05 13.82 -5.59
CA THR A 21 -3.23 12.44 -5.16
C THR A 21 -2.05 12.06 -4.29
N GLU A 22 -2.31 11.28 -3.24
CA GLU A 22 -1.29 10.75 -2.33
C GLU A 22 -1.47 9.24 -2.17
N LEU A 23 -0.37 8.53 -1.94
CA LEU A 23 -0.43 7.14 -1.53
C LEU A 23 -0.83 7.07 -0.06
N VAL A 24 -1.95 6.43 0.24
CA VAL A 24 -2.50 6.35 1.62
C VAL A 24 -2.41 4.95 2.23
N GLY A 25 -1.98 3.96 1.46
CA GLY A 25 -1.79 2.58 1.91
C GLY A 25 -1.56 1.61 0.76
N ILE A 26 -1.05 0.42 1.08
CA ILE A 26 -0.78 -0.64 0.08
C ILE A 26 -1.50 -1.91 0.50
N SER A 27 -2.35 -2.42 -0.39
CA SER A 27 -2.87 -3.78 -0.33
C SER A 27 -1.86 -4.71 -1.00
N LEU A 28 -1.17 -5.54 -0.21
CA LEU A 28 -0.14 -6.44 -0.70
C LEU A 28 -0.65 -7.89 -0.64
N MET A 29 -0.98 -8.45 -1.80
CA MET A 29 -1.35 -9.86 -1.88
C MET A 29 -0.13 -10.77 -1.70
N THR A 30 -0.21 -11.67 -0.72
CA THR A 30 0.86 -12.63 -0.39
C THR A 30 0.40 -14.11 -0.45
N PRO A 31 -0.52 -14.54 -1.35
CA PRO A 31 -1.08 -15.89 -1.29
C PRO A 31 -0.05 -17.01 -1.55
N LEU A 32 1.05 -16.69 -2.23
CA LEU A 32 2.11 -17.63 -2.57
C LEU A 32 3.24 -17.69 -1.52
N PHE A 33 3.21 -16.83 -0.51
CA PHE A 33 4.20 -16.80 0.56
C PHE A 33 3.73 -17.61 1.76
N ASP A 34 4.68 -18.19 2.50
CA ASP A 34 4.39 -18.65 3.85
C ASP A 34 4.14 -17.45 4.79
N GLU A 35 3.66 -17.73 5.99
CA GLU A 35 3.27 -16.70 6.94
C GLU A 35 4.43 -15.77 7.32
N LYS A 36 5.62 -16.33 7.52
CA LYS A 36 6.81 -15.56 7.89
C LYS A 36 7.20 -14.60 6.76
N THR A 37 7.30 -15.12 5.55
CA THR A 37 7.68 -14.35 4.36
C THR A 37 6.61 -13.29 4.05
N ALA A 38 5.31 -13.62 4.20
CA ALA A 38 4.23 -12.66 4.02
C ALA A 38 4.35 -11.49 5.01
N ALA A 39 4.55 -11.77 6.30
CA ALA A 39 4.75 -10.74 7.31
C ALA A 39 5.99 -9.88 7.06
N GLU A 40 7.12 -10.50 6.65
CA GLU A 40 8.34 -9.80 6.28
C GLU A 40 8.12 -8.85 5.08
N ARG A 41 7.38 -9.28 4.05
CA ARG A 41 7.06 -8.44 2.89
C ARG A 41 6.14 -7.28 3.21
N VAL A 42 5.12 -7.50 4.04
CA VAL A 42 4.24 -6.42 4.51
C VAL A 42 5.05 -5.38 5.27
N LYS A 43 5.96 -5.82 6.14
CA LYS A 43 6.86 -4.91 6.89
C LYS A 43 7.80 -4.15 5.95
N GLU A 44 8.48 -4.85 5.04
CA GLU A 44 9.41 -4.26 4.06
C GLU A 44 8.76 -3.13 3.27
N TYR A 45 7.55 -3.37 2.74
CA TYR A 45 6.83 -2.36 1.95
C TYR A 45 6.34 -1.20 2.83
N GLY A 46 5.92 -1.45 4.06
CA GLY A 46 5.54 -0.39 5.00
C GLY A 46 6.69 0.53 5.36
N GLU A 47 7.88 -0.02 5.60
CA GLU A 47 9.09 0.76 5.87
C GLU A 47 9.55 1.52 4.62
N ARG A 48 9.46 0.90 3.44
CA ARG A 48 9.92 1.49 2.18
C ARG A 48 9.07 2.65 1.69
N PHE A 49 7.75 2.54 1.83
CA PHE A 49 6.80 3.53 1.29
C PHE A 49 6.16 4.41 2.35
N GLU A 50 6.52 4.21 3.63
CA GLU A 50 6.06 5.01 4.78
C GLU A 50 4.53 5.13 4.88
N VAL A 51 3.82 4.10 4.44
CA VAL A 51 2.36 3.99 4.49
C VAL A 51 1.94 2.67 5.12
N PRO A 52 0.72 2.57 5.67
CA PRO A 52 0.20 1.29 6.14
C PRO A 52 0.11 0.27 5.01
N VAL A 53 0.66 -0.91 5.25
CA VAL A 53 0.62 -2.05 4.33
C VAL A 53 -0.03 -3.22 5.03
N SER A 54 -0.85 -3.96 4.31
CA SER A 54 -1.47 -5.20 4.80
C SER A 54 -1.78 -6.12 3.63
N ASP A 55 -1.81 -7.42 3.88
CA ASP A 55 -2.57 -8.36 3.06
C ASP A 55 -3.99 -8.41 3.63
N PRO A 56 -5.01 -7.85 2.94
CA PRO A 56 -6.38 -7.82 3.44
C PRO A 56 -6.96 -9.19 3.74
N VAL A 57 -6.55 -10.22 2.99
CA VAL A 57 -7.10 -11.57 3.11
C VAL A 57 -6.52 -12.27 4.33
N ARG A 58 -5.24 -12.05 4.63
CA ARG A 58 -4.57 -12.66 5.80
C ARG A 58 -4.75 -11.88 7.08
N TYR A 59 -4.56 -10.55 7.02
CA TYR A 59 -4.39 -9.69 8.20
C TYR A 59 -5.51 -8.65 8.34
N GLY A 60 -6.44 -8.60 7.39
CA GLY A 60 -7.48 -7.59 7.35
C GLY A 60 -6.99 -6.23 6.87
N MET A 61 -7.92 -5.27 6.81
CA MET A 61 -7.70 -3.92 6.25
C MET A 61 -7.71 -2.79 7.27
N VAL A 62 -7.85 -3.09 8.56
CA VAL A 62 -8.13 -2.07 9.60
C VAL A 62 -7.13 -0.92 9.55
N LYS A 63 -5.82 -1.21 9.53
CA LYS A 63 -4.77 -0.18 9.50
C LYS A 63 -4.81 0.71 8.25
N ILE A 64 -5.12 0.13 7.10
CA ILE A 64 -5.24 0.89 5.83
C ILE A 64 -6.50 1.76 5.87
N ALA A 65 -7.62 1.20 6.31
CA ALA A 65 -8.90 1.91 6.39
C ALA A 65 -8.84 3.08 7.39
N GLU A 66 -8.25 2.88 8.57
CA GLU A 66 -8.04 3.94 9.56
C GLU A 66 -7.22 5.10 8.99
N ASN A 67 -6.19 4.80 8.19
CA ASN A 67 -5.38 5.84 7.57
C ASN A 67 -6.16 6.62 6.50
N ILE A 68 -6.90 5.93 5.63
CA ILE A 68 -7.78 6.58 4.66
C ILE A 68 -8.79 7.51 5.35
N ILE A 69 -9.41 7.05 6.44
CA ILE A 69 -10.40 7.85 7.19
C ILE A 69 -9.76 9.12 7.78
N LYS A 70 -8.51 9.06 8.25
CA LYS A 70 -7.79 10.26 8.72
C LYS A 70 -7.69 11.32 7.62
N TYR A 71 -7.35 10.92 6.39
CA TYR A 71 -7.29 11.84 5.24
C TYR A 71 -8.65 12.40 4.81
N LEU A 72 -9.75 11.69 5.08
CA LEU A 72 -11.11 12.16 4.74
C LEU A 72 -11.69 13.14 5.76
N ASN A 73 -11.18 13.12 7.00
CA ASN A 73 -11.68 13.95 8.10
C ASN A 73 -10.78 15.17 8.39
N CYS A 74 -9.79 15.44 7.53
CA CYS A 74 -8.91 16.61 7.58
C CYS A 74 -9.35 17.70 6.61
#